data_AF-X0RIQ5-F1
#
_entry.id   AF-X0RIQ5-F1
#
_cell.length_a   1.000
_cell.length_b   1.000
_cell.length_c   1.000
_cell.angle_alpha   90.00
_cell.angle_beta   90.00
_cell.angle_gamma   90.00
#
_symmetry.space_group_name_H-M   'P 1'
#
loop_
_entity.id
_entity.type
_entity.pdbx_description
1 polymer ?
#
loop_
_entity_poly.entity_id
_entity_poly.type
_entity_poly.pdbx_seq_one_letter_code
_entity_poly.pdbx_strand_id
1 'polypeptide(L)'
;MNILKWSGGRLSHDDMRDPLTDMCDCTYESGGTFHNDFDKVLRKFGDHYGAYTVRRVTRPTLSQIEEHLRAGGALVLNYHWDYKGKEDRHYSVVVGISDSGRSFRVVNGRRRGSAAKWISREMFKRWEQRFQRTDKSHKAWFITYKE
;
A
#
# COMPACT_ATOMS: atom_id res chain seq x y z
N MET A 1 -1.00 -7.02 -3.82
CA MET A 1 -0.58 -8.38 -4.24
C MET A 1 0.53 -9.03 -3.41
N ASN A 2 1.41 -8.31 -2.69
CA ASN A 2 2.34 -8.94 -1.73
C ASN A 2 1.75 -9.16 -0.33
N ILE A 3 0.75 -8.37 0.10
CA ILE A 3 -0.02 -8.61 1.34
C ILE A 3 -0.72 -9.99 1.35
N LEU A 4 -1.01 -10.55 0.19
CA LEU A 4 -1.66 -11.86 0.03
C LEU A 4 -0.68 -13.03 -0.10
N LYS A 5 0.58 -12.73 -0.43
CA LYS A 5 1.67 -13.72 -0.35
C LYS A 5 2.11 -13.98 1.10
N TRP A 6 1.74 -13.09 2.02
CA TRP A 6 2.11 -13.19 3.44
C TRP A 6 1.16 -14.07 4.25
N SER A 7 0.01 -14.50 3.69
CA SER A 7 -0.96 -15.37 4.35
C SER A 7 -0.76 -16.87 4.08
N GLY A 8 0.46 -17.30 3.73
CA GLY A 8 0.78 -18.71 3.47
C GLY A 8 0.13 -19.34 2.21
N GLY A 9 -0.80 -18.66 1.56
CA GLY A 9 -1.45 -19.08 0.32
C GLY A 9 -0.66 -18.64 -0.91
N ARG A 10 -0.38 -19.56 -1.83
CA ARG A 10 0.20 -19.25 -3.14
C ARG A 10 -0.89 -18.70 -4.07
N LEU A 11 -1.32 -17.46 -3.85
CA LEU A 11 -2.29 -16.78 -4.72
C LEU A 11 -1.54 -16.11 -5.89
N SER A 12 -1.86 -16.51 -7.12
CA SER A 12 -1.26 -15.91 -8.31
C SER A 12 -1.86 -14.53 -8.60
N HIS A 13 -1.19 -13.74 -9.44
CA HIS A 13 -1.72 -12.46 -9.92
C HIS A 13 -3.10 -12.63 -10.57
N ASP A 14 -3.30 -13.73 -11.28
CA ASP A 14 -4.47 -13.94 -12.13
C ASP A 14 -5.68 -14.34 -11.29
N ASP A 15 -5.48 -15.11 -10.22
CA ASP A 15 -6.54 -15.48 -9.26
C ASP A 15 -7.12 -14.27 -8.51
N MET A 16 -6.37 -13.18 -8.51
CA MET A 16 -6.62 -11.99 -7.69
C MET A 16 -7.00 -10.77 -8.51
N ARG A 17 -6.55 -10.68 -9.76
CA ARG A 17 -6.79 -9.52 -10.62
C ARG A 17 -8.29 -9.37 -10.87
N ASP A 18 -8.96 -10.42 -11.32
CA ASP A 18 -10.35 -10.32 -11.74
C ASP A 18 -11.29 -10.07 -10.54
N PRO A 19 -11.15 -10.76 -9.39
CA PRO A 19 -11.93 -10.42 -8.20
C PRO A 19 -11.65 -9.02 -7.65
N LEU A 20 -10.39 -8.54 -7.66
CA LEU A 20 -10.08 -7.18 -7.20
C LEU A 20 -10.57 -6.12 -8.18
N THR A 21 -10.49 -6.36 -9.48
CA THR A 21 -11.01 -5.47 -10.52
C THR A 21 -12.53 -5.38 -10.44
N ASP A 22 -13.22 -6.51 -10.30
CA ASP A 22 -14.68 -6.57 -10.16
C ASP A 22 -15.15 -5.95 -8.85
N MET A 23 -14.48 -6.21 -7.72
CA MET A 23 -14.85 -5.64 -6.43
C MET A 23 -14.53 -4.14 -6.32
N CYS A 24 -13.53 -3.65 -7.06
CA CYS A 24 -13.15 -2.23 -7.08
C CYS A 24 -13.84 -1.43 -8.20
N ASP A 25 -14.70 -2.07 -9.02
CA ASP A 25 -15.29 -1.50 -10.25
C ASP A 25 -14.25 -0.76 -11.11
N CYS A 26 -13.08 -1.40 -11.27
CA CYS A 26 -11.89 -0.73 -11.77
C CYS A 26 -11.76 -0.90 -13.28
N THR A 27 -12.42 -0.05 -14.08
CA THR A 27 -12.15 0.01 -15.51
C THR A 27 -10.88 0.84 -15.77
N TYR A 28 -10.02 0.40 -16.69
CA TYR A 28 -8.82 1.17 -17.09
C TYR A 28 -9.19 2.57 -17.65
N GLU A 29 -10.44 2.73 -18.09
CA GLU A 29 -11.02 3.95 -18.63
C GLU A 29 -11.55 4.92 -17.55
N SER A 30 -11.76 4.49 -16.30
CA SER A 30 -12.37 5.31 -15.24
C SER A 30 -11.39 6.11 -14.37
N GLY A 31 -10.07 6.01 -14.60
CA GLY A 31 -9.08 6.84 -13.90
C GLY A 31 -8.67 6.34 -12.51
N GLY A 32 -8.89 5.05 -12.21
CA GLY A 32 -8.43 4.38 -10.98
C GLY A 32 -9.56 4.01 -10.02
N THR A 33 -9.24 3.74 -8.76
CA THR A 33 -10.22 3.33 -7.72
C THR A 33 -10.40 4.42 -6.67
N PHE A 34 -11.65 4.67 -6.28
CA PHE A 34 -11.96 5.55 -5.15
C PHE A 34 -11.44 4.99 -3.82
N HIS A 35 -11.00 5.87 -2.92
CA HIS A 35 -10.43 5.47 -1.62
C HIS A 35 -11.38 4.62 -0.77
N ASN A 36 -12.67 4.93 -0.83
CA ASN A 36 -13.68 4.23 -0.04
C ASN A 36 -13.88 2.80 -0.54
N ASP A 37 -13.86 2.60 -1.85
CA ASP A 37 -14.02 1.26 -2.42
C ASP A 37 -12.76 0.44 -2.24
N PHE A 38 -11.58 1.06 -2.40
CA PHE A 38 -10.31 0.43 -2.05
C PHE A 38 -10.26 -0.04 -0.57
N ASP A 39 -10.72 0.79 0.37
CA ASP A 39 -10.78 0.42 1.79
C ASP A 39 -11.77 -0.73 2.04
N LYS A 40 -12.96 -0.70 1.44
CA LYS A 40 -13.96 -1.78 1.56
C LYS A 40 -13.38 -3.10 1.05
N VAL A 41 -12.74 -3.09 -0.12
CA VAL A 41 -12.16 -4.28 -0.73
C VAL A 41 -11.02 -4.83 0.11
N LEU A 42 -10.09 -3.99 0.56
CA LEU A 42 -8.99 -4.40 1.44
C LEU A 42 -9.49 -5.10 2.71
N ARG A 43 -10.52 -4.53 3.36
CA ARG A 43 -11.15 -5.09 4.57
C ARG A 43 -11.86 -6.40 4.28
N LYS A 44 -12.75 -6.41 3.28
CA LYS A 44 -13.51 -7.60 2.88
C LYS A 44 -12.57 -8.76 2.55
N PHE A 45 -11.44 -8.48 1.91
CA PHE A 45 -10.43 -9.49 1.62
C PHE A 45 -9.73 -9.98 2.90
N GLY A 46 -9.32 -9.08 3.79
CA GLY A 46 -8.72 -9.49 5.08
C GLY A 46 -9.67 -10.35 5.93
N ASP A 47 -10.96 -10.02 5.92
CA ASP A 47 -11.99 -10.74 6.65
C ASP A 47 -12.35 -12.08 5.99
N HIS A 48 -12.52 -12.12 4.67
CA HIS A 48 -12.86 -13.35 3.94
C HIS A 48 -11.81 -14.44 4.12
N TYR A 49 -10.52 -14.08 4.12
CA TYR A 49 -9.43 -15.04 4.30
C TYR A 49 -8.98 -15.18 5.75
N GLY A 50 -9.57 -14.43 6.69
CA GLY A 50 -9.16 -14.43 8.10
C GLY A 50 -7.70 -14.03 8.35
N ALA A 51 -7.03 -13.43 7.36
CA ALA A 51 -5.57 -13.35 7.32
C ALA A 51 -4.98 -12.08 7.98
N TYR A 52 -5.70 -10.96 7.93
CA TYR A 52 -5.17 -9.68 8.40
C TYR A 52 -6.28 -8.71 8.82
N THR A 53 -5.88 -7.65 9.54
CA THR A 53 -6.72 -6.48 9.84
C THR A 53 -6.22 -5.26 9.08
N VAL A 54 -7.13 -4.31 8.83
CA VAL A 54 -6.80 -3.05 8.15
C VAL A 54 -7.22 -1.86 9.02
N ARG A 55 -6.28 -1.01 9.36
CA ARG A 55 -6.50 0.25 10.08
C ARG A 55 -6.18 1.43 9.18
N ARG A 56 -7.16 2.32 8.99
CA ARG A 56 -6.93 3.58 8.27
C ARG A 56 -6.24 4.57 9.20
N VAL A 57 -5.20 5.22 8.69
CA VAL A 57 -4.48 6.29 9.38
C VAL A 57 -4.44 7.51 8.48
N THR A 58 -5.01 8.61 8.98
CA THR A 58 -4.92 9.91 8.32
C THR A 58 -3.63 10.57 8.79
N ARG A 59 -2.74 10.93 7.85
CA ARG A 59 -1.46 11.60 8.15
C ARG A 59 -0.58 10.84 9.13
N PRO A 60 -0.23 9.57 8.85
CA PRO A 60 0.73 8.85 9.69
C PRO A 60 2.06 9.61 9.72
N THR A 61 2.66 9.71 10.91
CA THR A 61 4.04 10.20 11.04
C THR A 61 5.01 9.12 10.59
N LEU A 62 6.22 9.51 10.17
CA LEU A 62 7.28 8.55 9.89
C LEU A 62 7.50 7.57 11.07
N SER A 63 7.47 8.07 12.31
CA SER A 63 7.62 7.22 13.50
C SER A 63 6.56 6.12 13.59
N GLN A 64 5.28 6.47 13.35
CA GLN A 64 4.18 5.49 13.34
C GLN A 64 4.33 4.46 12.23
N ILE A 65 4.80 4.89 11.05
CA ILE A 65 5.07 3.98 9.93
C ILE A 65 6.19 3.00 10.30
N GLU A 66 7.30 3.50 10.86
CA GLU A 66 8.45 2.70 11.24
C GLU A 66 8.10 1.68 12.32
N GLU A 67 7.38 2.11 13.36
CA GLU A 67 6.89 1.24 14.44
C GLU A 67 6.03 0.09 13.88
N HIS A 68 5.06 0.41 13.02
CA HIS A 68 4.18 -0.58 12.41
C HIS A 68 4.94 -1.58 11.53
N LEU A 69 5.90 -1.10 10.73
CA LEU A 69 6.74 -1.98 9.90
C LEU A 69 7.65 -2.87 10.74
N ARG A 70 8.20 -2.36 11.86
CA ARG A 70 9.04 -3.14 12.77
C ARG A 70 8.26 -4.21 13.52
N ALA A 71 6.98 -3.98 13.78
CA ALA A 71 6.05 -4.98 14.33
C ALA A 71 5.64 -6.06 13.30
N GLY A 72 6.26 -6.10 12.11
CA GLY A 72 5.94 -7.07 11.05
C GLY A 72 4.74 -6.68 10.20
N GLY A 73 4.19 -5.47 10.39
CA GLY A 73 3.10 -4.96 9.57
C GLY A 73 3.51 -4.57 8.15
N ALA A 74 2.51 -4.42 7.29
CA ALA A 74 2.66 -3.77 5.98
C ALA A 74 1.75 -2.55 5.91
N LEU A 75 1.94 -1.66 4.94
CA LEU A 75 0.99 -0.59 4.68
C LEU A 75 0.86 -0.25 3.19
N VAL A 76 -0.29 0.34 2.85
CA VAL A 76 -0.48 1.04 1.57
C VAL A 76 -0.42 2.53 1.84
N LEU A 77 0.50 3.23 1.16
CA LEU A 77 0.61 4.69 1.18
C LEU A 77 0.00 5.25 -0.10
N ASN A 78 -0.94 6.19 0.05
CA ASN A 78 -1.41 7.04 -1.02
C ASN A 78 -0.73 8.41 -0.93
N TYR A 79 0.02 8.83 -1.95
CA TYR A 79 0.75 10.10 -1.97
C TYR A 79 0.81 10.65 -3.39
N HIS A 80 1.09 11.94 -3.53
CA HIS A 80 1.28 12.52 -4.84
C HIS A 80 2.63 12.12 -5.46
N TRP A 81 2.56 11.68 -6.70
CA TRP A 81 3.69 11.34 -7.53
C TRP A 81 3.75 12.30 -8.71
N ASP A 82 4.86 13.03 -8.82
CA ASP A 82 5.15 13.82 -10.01
C ASP A 82 5.69 12.87 -11.10
N TYR A 83 4.91 12.74 -12.17
CA TYR A 83 5.33 12.06 -13.39
C TYR A 83 5.27 13.02 -14.56
N LYS A 84 6.45 13.35 -15.12
CA LYS A 84 6.59 14.23 -16.29
C LYS A 84 5.98 15.63 -16.08
N GLY A 85 6.10 16.19 -14.87
CA GLY A 85 5.59 17.52 -14.55
C GLY A 85 4.08 17.58 -14.33
N LYS A 86 3.43 16.41 -14.23
CA LYS A 86 2.02 16.30 -13.81
C LYS A 86 1.98 15.59 -12.46
N GLU A 87 1.31 16.21 -11.51
CA GLU A 87 1.07 15.64 -10.19
C GLU A 87 -0.12 14.68 -10.27
N ASP A 88 0.10 13.42 -9.92
CA ASP A 88 -0.93 12.38 -9.92
C ASP A 88 -0.95 11.63 -8.57
N ARG A 89 -2.06 10.99 -8.23
CA ARG A 89 -2.17 10.17 -7.02
C ARG A 89 -1.54 8.81 -7.27
N HIS A 90 -0.69 8.37 -6.35
CA HIS A 90 -0.01 7.09 -6.46
C HIS A 90 -0.16 6.26 -5.20
N TYR A 91 -0.32 4.95 -5.37
CA TYR A 91 -0.36 3.98 -4.28
C TYR A 91 0.90 3.13 -4.30
N SER A 92 1.58 3.06 -3.16
CA SER A 92 2.72 2.16 -2.97
C SER A 92 2.48 1.27 -1.76
N VAL A 93 2.82 -0.01 -1.91
CA VAL A 93 2.82 -0.94 -0.78
C VAL A 93 4.20 -0.94 -0.14
N VAL A 94 4.28 -0.65 1.14
CA VAL A 94 5.48 -0.73 1.95
C VAL A 94 5.40 -1.97 2.82
N VAL A 95 6.41 -2.82 2.72
CA VAL A 95 6.40 -4.18 3.28
C VAL A 95 7.59 -4.43 4.20
N GLY A 96 8.30 -3.39 4.60
CA GLY A 96 9.40 -3.54 5.54
C GLY A 96 10.28 -2.32 5.64
N ILE A 97 11.14 -2.36 6.63
CA ILE A 97 12.16 -1.38 6.93
C ILE A 97 13.46 -2.14 7.25
N SER A 98 14.60 -1.57 6.88
CA SER A 98 15.89 -2.16 7.23
C SER A 98 16.11 -2.06 8.74
N ASP A 99 16.91 -2.95 9.33
CA ASP A 99 17.19 -2.93 10.78
C ASP A 99 17.68 -1.55 11.24
N SER A 100 18.55 -0.93 10.45
CA SER A 100 19.09 0.42 10.65
C SER A 100 18.09 1.56 10.46
N GLY A 101 16.89 1.30 9.92
CA GLY A 101 15.92 2.33 9.57
C GLY A 101 16.33 3.24 8.40
N ARG A 102 17.40 2.91 7.66
CA ARG A 102 17.92 3.71 6.55
C ARG A 102 17.22 3.45 5.23
N SER A 103 16.44 2.38 5.11
CA SER A 103 15.77 2.02 3.86
C SER A 103 14.42 1.35 4.11
N PHE A 104 13.53 1.52 3.15
CA PHE A 104 12.17 0.97 3.15
C PHE A 104 12.01 0.02 1.97
N ARG A 105 11.36 -1.11 2.22
CA ARG A 105 11.08 -2.11 1.19
C ARG A 105 9.71 -1.83 0.58
N VAL A 106 9.69 -1.44 -0.68
CA VAL A 106 8.49 -1.01 -1.40
C VAL A 106 8.20 -1.91 -2.59
N VAL A 107 6.92 -2.21 -2.78
CA VAL A 107 6.40 -2.95 -3.93
C VAL A 107 5.66 -1.93 -4.79
N ASN A 108 6.26 -1.55 -5.91
CA ASN A 108 5.70 -0.58 -6.82
C ASN A 108 5.27 -1.30 -8.12
N GLY A 109 3.97 -1.37 -8.36
CA GLY A 109 3.38 -2.18 -9.41
C GLY A 109 3.41 -1.49 -10.77
N ARG A 110 4.21 -2.02 -11.71
CA ARG A 110 3.98 -1.79 -13.16
C ARG A 110 4.21 -3.04 -14.02
N ARG A 111 4.90 -4.07 -13.52
CA ARG A 111 5.16 -5.30 -14.28
C ARG A 111 4.89 -6.55 -13.44
N ARG A 112 4.35 -7.57 -14.08
CA ARG A 112 4.25 -8.93 -13.53
C ARG A 112 5.63 -9.36 -13.01
N GLY A 113 5.71 -9.80 -11.74
CA GLY A 113 6.99 -10.19 -11.12
C GLY A 113 7.90 -9.04 -10.68
N SER A 114 7.42 -7.79 -10.62
CA SER A 114 8.21 -6.68 -10.07
C SER A 114 8.65 -7.01 -8.63
N ALA A 115 9.95 -7.26 -8.45
CA ALA A 115 10.54 -7.52 -7.14
C ALA A 115 10.36 -6.30 -6.23
N ALA A 116 10.18 -6.56 -4.94
CA ALA A 116 10.21 -5.50 -3.93
C ALA A 116 11.58 -4.80 -3.97
N LYS A 117 11.60 -3.47 -4.01
CA LYS A 117 12.81 -2.67 -4.07
C LYS A 117 13.04 -1.96 -2.75
N TRP A 118 14.31 -1.83 -2.38
CA TRP A 118 14.70 -0.94 -1.29
C TRP A 118 14.81 0.48 -1.82
N ILE A 119 14.20 1.42 -1.10
CA ILE A 119 14.36 2.85 -1.34
C ILE A 119 14.96 3.50 -0.09
N SER A 120 15.79 4.52 -0.29
CA SER A 120 16.42 5.22 0.83
C SER A 120 15.40 5.98 1.68
N ARG A 121 15.74 6.23 2.94
CA ARG A 121 14.91 7.03 3.85
C ARG A 121 14.66 8.43 3.33
N GLU A 122 15.63 9.04 2.64
CA GLU A 122 15.50 10.38 2.05
C GLU A 122 14.47 10.37 0.91
N MET A 123 14.47 9.32 0.08
CA MET A 123 13.43 9.13 -0.93
C MET A 123 12.05 8.97 -0.28
N PHE A 124 11.97 8.15 0.77
CA PHE A 124 10.71 7.91 1.49
C PHE A 124 10.18 9.17 2.17
N LYS A 125 11.05 9.96 2.81
CA LYS A 125 10.70 11.26 3.40
C LYS A 125 10.13 12.24 2.38
N ARG A 126 10.62 12.22 1.13
CA ARG A 126 10.00 13.02 0.05
C ARG A 126 8.57 12.57 -0.24
N TRP A 127 8.28 11.27 -0.16
CA TRP A 127 6.92 10.75 -0.33
C TRP A 127 6.04 11.12 0.85
N GLU A 128 6.54 11.01 2.08
CA GLU A 128 5.86 11.46 3.29
C GLU A 128 5.56 12.96 3.24
N GLN A 129 6.51 13.80 2.87
CA GLN A 129 6.29 15.25 2.74
C GLN A 129 5.20 15.56 1.72
N ARG A 130 5.17 14.85 0.58
CA ARG A 130 4.09 14.97 -0.41
C ARG A 130 2.75 14.49 0.13
N PHE A 131 2.75 13.44 0.95
CA PHE A 131 1.56 13.01 1.70
C PHE A 131 1.06 14.12 2.64
N GLN A 132 1.95 14.71 3.45
CA GLN A 132 1.59 15.66 4.50
C GLN A 132 1.14 17.04 3.96
N ARG A 133 1.54 17.42 2.74
CA ARG A 133 1.15 18.69 2.09
C ARG A 133 -0.32 18.79 1.71
N THR A 134 -1.08 17.72 1.81
CA THR A 134 -2.41 17.62 1.19
C THR A 134 -3.56 17.62 2.19
N ASP A 135 -4.77 17.81 1.67
CA ASP A 135 -6.01 17.85 2.43
C ASP A 135 -6.28 16.51 3.18
N LYS A 136 -7.39 16.47 3.91
CA LYS A 136 -7.82 15.29 4.70
C LYS A 136 -8.08 14.03 3.86
N SER A 137 -7.93 14.07 2.53
CA SER A 137 -8.22 12.94 1.64
C SER A 137 -7.10 11.91 1.56
N HIS A 138 -5.86 12.23 1.91
CA HIS A 138 -4.76 11.26 1.84
C HIS A 138 -4.77 10.31 3.04
N LYS A 139 -4.79 9.01 2.73
CA LYS A 139 -4.94 7.92 3.70
C LYS A 139 -3.80 6.93 3.56
N ALA A 140 -3.37 6.39 4.69
CA ALA A 140 -2.59 5.17 4.74
C ALA A 140 -3.45 4.03 5.29
N TRP A 141 -3.24 2.83 4.75
CA TRP A 141 -3.88 1.62 5.26
C TRP A 141 -2.82 0.76 5.90
N PHE A 142 -2.82 0.74 7.23
CA PHE A 142 -1.93 -0.10 8.05
C PHE A 142 -2.53 -1.49 8.11
N ILE A 143 -1.74 -2.49 7.74
CA ILE A 143 -2.16 -3.88 7.60
C ILE A 143 -1.35 -4.72 8.56
N THR A 144 -2.04 -5.45 9.44
CA THR A 144 -1.46 -6.31 10.48
C THR A 144 -1.96 -7.73 10.29
N TYR A 145 -1.05 -8.69 10.27
CA TYR A 145 -1.41 -10.11 10.18
C TYR A 145 -2.15 -10.56 11.45
N LYS A 146 -3.15 -11.44 11.31
CA LYS A 146 -3.80 -12.09 12.46
C LYS A 146 -3.02 -13.36 12.77
N GLU A 147 -2.56 -13.50 14.02
CA GLU A 147 -1.95 -14.74 14.50
C GLU A 147 -2.94 -15.91 14.50
#